data_AF-A0A3B9BU44-F1
#
_entry.id   AF-A0A3B9BU44-F1
#
_cell.length_a   1.000
_cell.length_b   1.000
_cell.length_c   1.000
_cell.angle_alpha   90.00
_cell.angle_beta   90.00
_cell.angle_gamma   90.00
#
_symmetry.space_group_name_H-M   'P 1'
#
loop_
_entity.id
_entity.type
_entity.pdbx_description
1 polymer ?
#
loop_
_entity_poly.entity_id
_entity_poly.type
_entity_poly.pdbx_seq_one_letter_code
_entity_poly.pdbx_strand_id
1 'polypeptide(L)'
;QICGLVILLPHRFFRYEHCDHHTYTQLHGKDPEMIPLPQTMMGYFWYLSAIPYWRAKLTEVFRHAQGELNDVELRFIPKEEYVSVYWDARIMLSIYAMILIGMAVTGWWGLIWYWGIPMILGEPVMRFIRMTEHVGRPTVAQMHANTRTNIVSLPWRFLCWNMNYHAEHHYVSSVPFHALPRLHEKLKDHIYVERGGYFAAHRDILRQILARQV
;
A
#
# COMPACT_ATOMS: atom_id res chain seq x y z
N GLN A 1 15.33 -3.82 4.77
CA GLN A 1 15.59 -2.54 5.46
C GLN A 1 15.91 -1.43 4.45
N ILE A 2 16.93 -1.60 3.60
CA ILE A 2 17.38 -0.57 2.64
C ILE A 2 16.28 -0.13 1.66
N CYS A 3 15.49 -1.04 1.07
CA CYS A 3 14.47 -0.65 0.09
C CYS A 3 13.38 0.26 0.70
N GLY A 4 13.00 0.03 1.96
CA GLY A 4 12.02 0.86 2.66
C GLY A 4 12.52 2.28 2.92
N LEU A 5 13.84 2.45 3.14
CA LEU A 5 14.47 3.76 3.29
C LEU A 5 14.29 4.63 2.06
N VAL A 6 14.33 4.06 0.85
CA VAL A 6 14.22 4.80 -0.41
C VAL A 6 12.82 5.41 -0.61
N ILE A 7 11.81 4.86 0.05
CA ILE A 7 10.39 5.24 -0.12
C ILE A 7 9.71 5.66 1.20
N LEU A 8 10.49 6.00 2.24
CA LEU A 8 9.99 6.39 3.56
C LEU A 8 9.01 5.35 4.18
N LEU A 9 9.38 4.07 4.11
CA LEU A 9 8.57 2.95 4.63
C LEU A 9 9.38 2.13 5.65
N PRO A 10 9.20 2.36 6.97
CA PRO A 10 9.91 1.61 8.02
C PRO A 10 9.60 0.11 7.92
N HIS A 11 10.63 -0.72 7.76
CA HIS A 11 10.42 -2.11 7.33
C HIS A 11 9.76 -2.99 8.40
N ARG A 12 10.09 -2.84 9.70
CA ARG A 12 9.45 -3.65 10.76
C ARG A 12 7.99 -3.31 10.90
N PHE A 13 7.69 -2.01 10.96
CA PHE A 13 6.32 -1.55 11.02
C PHE A 13 5.50 -2.12 9.86
N PHE A 14 5.97 -1.89 8.62
CA PHE A 14 5.29 -2.39 7.43
C PHE A 14 5.19 -3.92 7.41
N ARG A 15 6.20 -4.66 7.89
CA ARG A 15 6.13 -6.12 8.00
C ARG A 15 4.95 -6.56 8.86
N TYR A 16 4.80 -6.00 10.06
CA TYR A 16 3.72 -6.41 10.97
C TYR A 16 2.35 -5.92 10.50
N GLU A 17 2.28 -4.68 9.99
CA GLU A 17 1.08 -4.11 9.35
C GLU A 17 0.60 -5.02 8.21
N HIS A 18 1.51 -5.39 7.30
CA HIS A 18 1.17 -6.21 6.14
C HIS A 18 0.82 -7.64 6.51
N CYS A 19 1.51 -8.25 7.49
CA CYS A 19 1.13 -9.57 8.00
C CYS A 19 -0.28 -9.58 8.60
N ASP A 20 -0.67 -8.54 9.33
CA ASP A 20 -2.03 -8.42 9.89
C ASP A 20 -3.06 -8.19 8.78
N HIS A 21 -2.71 -7.41 7.75
CA HIS A 21 -3.51 -7.27 6.53
C HIS A 21 -3.74 -8.60 5.82
N HIS A 22 -2.73 -9.46 5.66
CA HIS A 22 -2.92 -10.83 5.11
C HIS A 22 -3.79 -11.72 5.99
N THR A 23 -3.75 -11.50 7.30
CA THR A 23 -4.55 -12.30 8.26
C THR A 23 -6.02 -11.89 8.23
N TYR A 24 -6.30 -10.59 8.08
CA TYR A 24 -7.65 -10.03 8.23
C TYR A 24 -8.13 -9.28 6.99
N THR A 25 -7.61 -9.59 5.80
CA THR A 25 -7.84 -8.85 4.56
C THR A 25 -9.30 -8.45 4.37
N GLN A 26 -9.54 -7.16 4.16
CA GLN A 26 -10.87 -6.57 3.92
C GLN A 26 -11.90 -6.77 5.05
N LEU A 27 -11.48 -7.12 6.25
CA LEU A 27 -12.37 -7.17 7.41
C LEU A 27 -12.39 -5.82 8.12
N HIS A 28 -13.57 -5.20 8.16
CA HIS A 28 -13.77 -3.92 8.86
C HIS A 28 -13.33 -3.97 10.32
N GLY A 29 -12.58 -2.95 10.74
CA GLY A 29 -12.03 -2.82 12.09
C GLY A 29 -10.89 -3.79 12.40
N LYS A 30 -10.54 -4.69 11.47
CA LYS A 30 -9.45 -5.67 11.63
C LYS A 30 -8.32 -5.46 10.64
N ASP A 31 -8.59 -5.15 9.39
CA ASP A 31 -7.52 -4.93 8.41
C ASP A 31 -6.89 -3.53 8.59
N PRO A 32 -5.59 -3.42 8.97
CA PRO A 32 -4.93 -2.12 9.14
C PRO A 32 -4.69 -1.39 7.80
N GLU A 33 -4.65 -2.13 6.69
CA GLU A 33 -4.44 -1.56 5.35
C GLU A 33 -5.75 -1.37 4.57
N MET A 34 -6.90 -1.50 5.24
CA MET A 34 -8.20 -1.42 4.58
C MET A 34 -8.42 -0.05 3.94
N ILE A 35 -8.66 -0.04 2.64
CA ILE A 35 -9.12 1.14 1.91
C ILE A 35 -10.64 1.03 1.78
N PRO A 36 -11.44 1.83 2.51
CA PRO A 36 -12.89 1.79 2.38
C PRO A 36 -13.31 2.31 1.00
N LEU A 37 -14.47 1.85 0.51
CA LEU A 37 -15.11 2.47 -0.65
C LEU A 37 -15.37 3.95 -0.34
N PRO A 38 -14.86 4.90 -1.15
CA PRO A 38 -15.14 6.31 -0.94
C PRO A 38 -16.65 6.58 -0.96
N GLN A 39 -17.11 7.48 -0.10
CA GLN A 39 -18.54 7.85 -0.05
C GLN A 39 -18.91 8.87 -1.14
N THR A 40 -17.92 9.56 -1.71
CA THR A 40 -18.14 10.61 -2.70
C THR A 40 -17.05 10.61 -3.78
N MET A 41 -17.36 11.22 -4.92
CA MET A 41 -16.38 11.50 -5.99
C MET A 41 -15.20 12.33 -5.48
N MET A 42 -15.45 13.30 -4.59
CA MET A 42 -14.38 14.06 -3.96
C MET A 42 -13.46 13.16 -3.12
N GLY A 43 -14.04 12.24 -2.33
CA GLY A 43 -13.26 11.26 -1.56
C GLY A 43 -12.42 10.34 -2.44
N TYR A 44 -12.94 9.95 -3.61
CA TYR A 44 -12.21 9.16 -4.61
C TYR A 44 -10.97 9.92 -5.14
N PHE A 45 -11.13 11.16 -5.62
CA PHE A 45 -9.99 11.96 -6.09
C PHE A 45 -9.02 12.34 -4.96
N TRP A 46 -9.54 12.57 -3.75
CA TRP A 46 -8.73 12.83 -2.57
C TRP A 46 -7.82 11.65 -2.24
N TYR A 47 -8.34 10.42 -2.31
CA TYR A 47 -7.51 9.22 -2.16
C TYR A 47 -6.45 9.12 -3.26
N LEU A 48 -6.84 9.31 -4.53
CA LEU A 48 -5.91 9.23 -5.68
C LEU A 48 -4.82 10.30 -5.66
N SER A 49 -5.04 11.45 -5.01
CA SER A 49 -4.02 12.50 -4.86
C SER A 49 -2.80 12.05 -4.05
N ALA A 50 -2.90 10.94 -3.31
CA ALA A 50 -1.93 10.47 -2.34
C ALA A 50 -1.61 11.42 -1.17
N ILE A 51 -2.27 12.59 -1.08
CA ILE A 51 -2.11 13.50 0.06
C ILE A 51 -2.46 12.81 1.39
N PRO A 52 -3.56 12.03 1.50
CA PRO A 52 -3.86 11.28 2.71
C PRO A 52 -2.77 10.29 3.09
N TYR A 53 -2.18 9.62 2.09
CA TYR A 53 -1.11 8.66 2.27
C TYR A 53 0.15 9.32 2.85
N TRP A 54 0.60 10.42 2.24
CA TRP A 54 1.77 11.15 2.72
C TRP A 54 1.56 11.71 4.12
N ARG A 55 0.37 12.26 4.39
CA ARG A 55 0.02 12.72 5.75
C ARG A 55 0.08 11.57 6.75
N ALA A 56 -0.53 10.43 6.45
CA ALA A 56 -0.50 9.26 7.31
C ALA A 56 0.92 8.75 7.55
N LYS A 57 1.72 8.55 6.49
CA LYS A 57 3.08 8.03 6.60
C LYS A 57 4.03 8.96 7.34
N LEU A 58 3.92 10.27 7.13
CA LEU A 58 4.69 11.24 7.93
C LEU A 58 4.24 11.21 9.40
N THR A 59 2.94 11.19 9.67
CA THR A 59 2.42 11.16 11.04
C THR A 59 2.86 9.89 11.77
N GLU A 60 2.81 8.74 11.09
CA GLU A 60 3.27 7.44 11.57
C GLU A 60 4.75 7.46 11.92
N VAL A 61 5.64 7.84 10.99
CA VAL A 61 7.09 7.81 11.24
C VAL A 61 7.52 8.78 12.34
N PHE A 62 6.91 9.98 12.41
CA PHE A 62 7.23 10.94 13.48
C PHE A 62 6.75 10.45 14.84
N ARG A 63 5.54 9.89 14.93
CA ARG A 63 5.02 9.34 16.18
C ARG A 63 5.84 8.14 16.67
N HIS A 64 6.23 7.23 15.77
CA HIS A 64 7.13 6.12 16.13
C HIS A 64 8.49 6.64 16.61
N ALA A 65 9.03 7.70 16.00
CA ALA A 65 10.29 8.29 16.44
C ALA A 65 10.20 8.91 17.86
N GLN A 66 9.02 9.41 18.24
CA GLN A 66 8.71 9.87 19.59
C GLN A 66 8.57 8.73 20.61
N GLY A 67 8.51 7.47 20.16
CA GLY A 67 8.37 6.30 21.02
C GLY A 67 6.92 5.92 21.32
N GLU A 68 5.99 6.27 20.43
CA GLU A 68 4.56 6.07 20.63
C GLU A 68 3.97 5.13 19.57
N LEU A 69 3.10 4.22 20.02
CA LEU A 69 2.21 3.40 19.17
C LEU A 69 0.75 3.72 19.52
N ASN A 70 -0.13 3.71 18.52
CA ASN A 70 -1.56 3.86 18.74
C ASN A 70 -2.24 2.51 19.02
N ASP A 71 -3.50 2.52 19.45
CA ASP A 71 -4.25 1.32 19.82
C ASP A 71 -4.37 0.27 18.71
N VAL A 72 -4.43 0.71 17.44
CA VAL A 72 -4.50 -0.20 16.30
C VAL A 72 -3.16 -0.92 16.10
N GLU A 73 -2.06 -0.20 16.26
CA GLU A 73 -0.70 -0.73 16.08
C GLU A 73 -0.29 -1.67 17.23
N LEU A 74 -0.70 -1.34 18.46
CA LEU A 74 -0.48 -2.21 19.62
C LEU A 74 -1.13 -3.59 19.47
N ARG A 75 -2.11 -3.73 18.56
CA ARG A 75 -2.77 -5.00 18.28
C ARG A 75 -1.93 -5.93 17.41
N PHE A 76 -1.21 -5.38 16.41
CA PHE A 76 -0.52 -6.18 15.40
C PHE A 76 1.01 -6.19 15.54
N ILE A 77 1.59 -5.25 16.27
CA ILE A 77 3.03 -5.23 16.56
C ILE A 77 3.28 -6.07 17.82
N PRO A 78 4.18 -7.05 17.79
CA PRO A 78 4.61 -7.77 18.99
C PRO A 78 5.28 -6.83 20.00
N LYS A 79 5.07 -7.04 21.30
CA LYS A 79 5.61 -6.19 22.37
C LYS A 79 7.14 -6.10 22.34
N GLU A 80 7.78 -7.19 21.94
CA GLU A 80 9.23 -7.32 21.81
C GLU A 80 9.80 -6.38 20.73
N GLU A 81 8.96 -5.94 19.79
CA GLU A 81 9.37 -5.14 18.63
C GLU A 81 9.04 -3.65 18.76
N TYR A 82 8.37 -3.22 19.83
CA TYR A 82 8.02 -1.80 20.04
C TYR A 82 9.25 -0.90 19.97
N VAL A 83 10.28 -1.26 20.73
CA VAL A 83 11.55 -0.52 20.77
C VAL A 83 12.24 -0.53 19.40
N SER A 84 12.20 -1.66 18.69
CA SER A 84 12.77 -1.79 17.35
C SER A 84 12.07 -0.87 16.33
N VAL A 85 10.75 -0.77 16.38
CA VAL A 85 9.95 0.13 15.51
C VAL A 85 10.32 1.59 15.76
N TYR A 86 10.51 1.99 17.02
CA TYR A 86 10.94 3.34 17.37
C TYR A 86 12.34 3.65 16.82
N TRP A 87 13.27 2.71 16.96
CA TRP A 87 14.62 2.86 16.41
C TRP A 87 14.63 2.91 14.89
N ASP A 88 13.83 2.09 14.20
CA ASP A 88 13.72 2.14 12.74
C ASP A 88 13.26 3.53 12.26
N ALA A 89 12.26 4.11 12.93
CA ALA A 89 11.78 5.46 12.62
C ALA A 89 12.84 6.54 12.90
N ARG A 90 13.53 6.46 14.04
CA ARG A 90 14.63 7.38 14.38
C ARG A 90 15.78 7.30 13.38
N ILE A 91 16.24 6.10 13.06
CA ILE A 91 17.31 5.87 12.09
C ILE A 91 16.90 6.41 10.72
N MET A 92 15.68 6.12 10.28
CA MET A 92 15.15 6.65 9.02
C MET A 92 15.18 8.18 9.01
N LEU A 93 14.59 8.84 10.00
CA LEU A 93 14.59 10.30 10.09
C LEU A 93 16.00 10.89 10.19
N SER A 94 16.91 10.25 10.94
CA SER A 94 18.32 10.66 11.01
C SER A 94 19.00 10.58 9.65
N ILE A 95 18.76 9.52 8.86
CA ILE A 95 19.32 9.40 7.51
C ILE A 95 18.76 10.48 6.59
N TYR A 96 17.44 10.71 6.60
CA TYR A 96 16.83 11.78 5.80
C TYR A 96 17.36 13.17 6.21
N ALA A 97 17.56 13.42 7.50
CA ALA A 97 18.15 14.66 8.01
C ALA A 97 19.62 14.82 7.55
N MET A 98 20.43 13.76 7.62
CA MET A 98 21.81 13.77 7.12
C MET A 98 21.86 14.05 5.63
N ILE A 99 20.96 13.46 4.84
CA ILE A 99 20.85 13.74 3.40
C ILE A 99 20.52 15.22 3.15
N LEU A 100 19.53 15.76 3.88
CA LEU A 100 19.12 17.16 3.75
C LEU A 100 20.26 18.13 4.12
N ILE A 101 20.96 17.87 5.22
CA ILE A 101 22.13 18.65 5.64
C ILE A 101 23.24 18.53 4.60
N GLY A 102 23.51 17.33 4.07
CA GLY A 102 24.49 17.12 3.02
C GLY A 102 24.19 17.92 1.75
N MET A 103 22.93 17.96 1.31
CA MET A 103 22.51 18.83 0.19
C MET A 103 22.72 20.31 0.51
N ALA A 104 22.38 20.75 1.73
CA ALA A 104 22.54 22.15 2.13
C ALA A 104 24.02 22.58 2.19
N VAL A 105 24.89 21.74 2.75
CA VAL A 105 26.33 22.00 2.88
C VAL A 105 27.03 22.03 1.52
N THR A 106 26.63 21.13 0.61
CA THR A 106 27.23 21.04 -0.74
C THR A 106 26.59 22.01 -1.74
N GLY A 107 25.41 22.55 -1.43
CA GLY A 107 24.59 23.31 -2.38
C GLY A 107 23.96 22.46 -3.49
N TRP A 108 24.17 21.14 -3.48
CA TRP A 108 23.66 20.25 -4.52
C TRP A 108 22.29 19.67 -4.15
N TRP A 109 21.24 20.26 -4.72
CA TRP A 109 19.85 19.87 -4.48
C TRP A 109 19.33 18.79 -5.46
N GLY A 110 20.23 18.09 -6.16
CA GLY A 110 19.85 17.13 -7.20
C GLY A 110 18.96 16.00 -6.70
N LEU A 111 19.10 15.56 -5.44
CA LEU A 111 18.24 14.50 -4.88
C LEU A 111 16.77 14.91 -4.78
N ILE A 112 16.45 16.21 -4.66
CA ILE A 112 15.05 16.65 -4.71
C ILE A 112 14.46 16.35 -6.10
N TRP A 113 15.21 16.65 -7.17
CA TRP A 113 14.74 16.50 -8.55
C TRP A 113 14.76 15.05 -9.04
N TYR A 114 15.81 14.29 -8.70
CA TYR A 114 16.02 12.94 -9.23
C TYR A 114 15.46 11.83 -8.32
N TRP A 115 15.10 12.15 -7.08
CA TRP A 115 14.57 11.16 -6.13
C TRP A 115 13.30 11.64 -5.41
N GLY A 116 13.35 12.77 -4.70
CA GLY A 116 12.23 13.26 -3.88
C GLY A 116 10.94 13.51 -4.67
N ILE A 117 11.01 14.31 -5.73
CA ILE A 117 9.87 14.60 -6.61
C ILE A 117 9.34 13.32 -7.29
N PRO A 118 10.18 12.50 -7.96
CA PRO A 118 9.72 11.23 -8.54
C PRO A 118 9.04 10.29 -7.53
N MET A 119 9.58 10.19 -6.32
CA MET A 119 9.01 9.38 -5.24
C MET A 119 7.60 9.89 -4.85
N ILE A 120 7.44 11.20 -4.65
CA ILE A 120 6.15 11.81 -4.30
C ILE A 120 5.11 11.62 -5.42
N LEU A 121 5.52 11.81 -6.68
CA LEU A 121 4.65 11.69 -7.84
C LEU A 121 4.34 10.22 -8.21
N GLY A 122 5.12 9.26 -7.72
CA GLY A 122 4.83 7.84 -7.89
C GLY A 122 3.62 7.37 -7.06
N GLU A 123 3.38 7.99 -5.90
CA GLU A 123 2.30 7.54 -5.01
C GLU A 123 0.89 7.69 -5.58
N PRO A 124 0.52 8.76 -6.32
CA PRO A 124 -0.76 8.80 -7.04
C PRO A 124 -0.98 7.61 -7.97
N VAL A 125 0.08 7.16 -8.67
CA VAL A 125 0.03 5.94 -9.51
C VAL A 125 -0.15 4.70 -8.65
N MET A 126 0.54 4.60 -7.51
CA MET A 126 0.35 3.52 -6.55
C MET A 126 -1.05 3.51 -5.94
N ARG A 127 -1.65 4.67 -5.64
CA ARG A 127 -3.03 4.78 -5.16
C ARG A 127 -4.00 4.32 -6.23
N PHE A 128 -3.77 4.69 -7.50
CA PHE A 128 -4.54 4.21 -8.63
C PHE A 128 -4.50 2.68 -8.73
N ILE A 129 -3.34 2.04 -8.53
CA ILE A 129 -3.22 0.57 -8.54
C ILE A 129 -3.89 -0.03 -7.29
N ARG A 130 -3.49 0.38 -6.09
CA ARG A 130 -3.93 -0.22 -4.82
C ARG A 130 -5.43 -0.16 -4.60
N MET A 131 -6.08 0.91 -5.07
CA MET A 131 -7.54 1.01 -4.99
C MET A 131 -8.22 -0.16 -5.70
N THR A 132 -7.65 -0.65 -6.81
CA THR A 132 -8.23 -1.73 -7.59
C THR A 132 -8.07 -3.11 -6.96
N GLU A 133 -7.24 -3.26 -5.93
CA GLU A 133 -6.96 -4.56 -5.32
C GLU A 133 -8.13 -5.05 -4.46
N HIS A 134 -8.73 -4.15 -3.69
CA HIS A 134 -9.79 -4.52 -2.74
C HIS A 134 -10.99 -3.57 -2.68
N VAL A 135 -10.88 -2.33 -3.18
CA VAL A 135 -11.97 -1.37 -3.04
C VAL A 135 -13.18 -1.83 -3.86
N GLY A 136 -14.36 -1.76 -3.22
CA GLY A 136 -15.62 -2.22 -3.78
C GLY A 136 -15.78 -3.74 -3.80
N ARG A 137 -14.90 -4.49 -3.10
CA ARG A 137 -15.03 -5.94 -2.91
C ARG A 137 -15.79 -6.26 -1.61
N PRO A 138 -16.41 -7.45 -1.50
CA PRO A 138 -17.06 -7.90 -0.27
C PRO A 138 -16.12 -7.89 0.93
N THR A 139 -16.60 -7.40 2.07
CA THR A 139 -15.83 -7.28 3.32
C THR A 139 -15.99 -8.54 4.18
N VAL A 140 -15.56 -9.65 3.60
CA VAL A 140 -15.68 -11.01 4.15
C VAL A 140 -14.31 -11.68 4.23
N ALA A 141 -14.19 -12.73 5.05
CA ALA A 141 -12.92 -13.42 5.28
C ALA A 141 -12.46 -14.27 4.08
N GLN A 142 -13.37 -14.57 3.15
CA GLN A 142 -13.07 -15.40 1.99
C GLN A 142 -12.22 -14.63 0.98
N MET A 143 -10.93 -14.94 0.95
CA MET A 143 -9.93 -14.30 0.07
C MET A 143 -10.29 -14.33 -1.42
N HIS A 144 -11.00 -15.37 -1.85
CA HIS A 144 -11.42 -15.50 -3.25
C HIS A 144 -12.44 -14.43 -3.69
N ALA A 145 -13.18 -13.87 -2.73
CA ALA A 145 -14.22 -12.86 -2.99
C ALA A 145 -13.74 -11.44 -2.68
N ASN A 146 -12.99 -11.27 -1.58
CA ASN A 146 -12.62 -9.98 -1.01
C ASN A 146 -11.44 -9.28 -1.73
N THR A 147 -10.77 -9.97 -2.63
CA THR A 147 -9.59 -9.47 -3.35
C THR A 147 -9.77 -9.62 -4.85
N ARG A 148 -9.26 -8.66 -5.63
CA ARG A 148 -9.33 -8.61 -7.09
C ARG A 148 -7.94 -8.76 -7.69
N THR A 149 -7.84 -9.65 -8.68
CA THR A 149 -6.71 -9.67 -9.61
C THR A 149 -7.06 -8.90 -10.87
N ASN A 150 -6.16 -8.03 -11.33
CA ASN A 150 -6.36 -7.20 -12.50
C ASN A 150 -5.48 -7.70 -13.65
N ILE A 151 -6.08 -8.04 -14.79
CA ILE A 151 -5.32 -8.42 -15.99
C ILE A 151 -4.88 -7.16 -16.73
N VAL A 152 -3.57 -6.91 -16.73
CA VAL A 152 -2.99 -5.68 -17.27
C VAL A 152 -1.87 -5.97 -18.28
N SER A 153 -1.53 -4.97 -19.08
CA SER A 153 -0.48 -5.08 -20.10
C SER A 153 0.90 -5.28 -19.48
N LEU A 154 1.86 -5.72 -20.30
CA LEU A 154 3.22 -6.01 -19.86
C LEU A 154 3.92 -4.82 -19.14
N PRO A 155 3.79 -3.55 -19.60
CA PRO A 155 4.36 -2.42 -18.87
C PRO A 155 3.83 -2.29 -17.44
N TRP A 156 2.52 -2.47 -17.23
CA TRP A 156 1.94 -2.42 -15.89
C TRP A 156 2.42 -3.58 -15.02
N ARG A 157 2.47 -4.80 -15.58
CA ARG A 157 3.02 -5.97 -14.89
C ARG A 157 4.48 -5.78 -14.51
N PHE A 158 5.26 -5.14 -15.38
CA PHE A 158 6.65 -4.80 -15.09
C PHE A 158 6.73 -3.76 -13.95
N LEU A 159 5.95 -2.69 -13.99
CA LEU A 159 5.98 -1.64 -12.96
C LEU A 159 5.53 -2.14 -11.58
N CYS A 160 4.50 -2.98 -11.52
CA CYS A 160 4.00 -3.53 -10.25
C CYS A 160 4.65 -4.87 -9.87
N TRP A 161 5.68 -5.32 -10.60
CA TRP A 161 6.32 -6.62 -10.36
C TRP A 161 5.31 -7.79 -10.31
N ASN A 162 4.38 -7.87 -11.26
CA ASN A 162 3.28 -8.85 -11.27
C ASN A 162 2.37 -8.80 -10.02
N MET A 163 2.42 -7.77 -9.17
CA MET A 163 1.53 -7.65 -8.00
C MET A 163 0.07 -7.32 -8.37
N ASN A 164 -0.20 -7.10 -9.66
CA ASN A 164 -1.57 -7.07 -10.20
C ASN A 164 -2.32 -8.42 -10.01
N TYR A 165 -1.58 -9.52 -9.84
CA TYR A 165 -2.07 -10.83 -9.39
C TYR A 165 -2.26 -10.85 -7.86
N HIS A 166 -3.07 -9.90 -7.38
CA HIS A 166 -3.18 -9.59 -5.96
C HIS A 166 -4.00 -10.64 -5.20
N ALA A 167 -5.03 -11.21 -5.81
CA ALA A 167 -5.80 -12.27 -5.17
C ALA A 167 -4.94 -13.54 -4.99
N GLU A 168 -4.05 -13.84 -5.92
CA GLU A 168 -3.06 -14.92 -5.79
C GLU A 168 -2.07 -14.65 -4.65
N HIS A 169 -1.59 -13.41 -4.55
CA HIS A 169 -0.71 -12.98 -3.46
C HIS A 169 -1.39 -13.16 -2.09
N HIS A 170 -2.65 -12.77 -1.94
CA HIS A 170 -3.38 -13.00 -0.68
C HIS A 170 -3.64 -14.48 -0.41
N TYR A 171 -3.96 -15.26 -1.44
CA TYR A 171 -4.24 -16.68 -1.28
C TYR A 171 -3.00 -17.49 -0.88
N VAL A 172 -1.84 -17.12 -1.42
CA VAL A 172 -0.56 -17.81 -1.17
C VAL A 172 0.59 -16.79 -1.10
N SER A 173 0.64 -15.99 -0.03
CA SER A 173 1.59 -14.87 0.14
C SER A 173 3.07 -15.26 0.22
N SER A 174 3.36 -16.56 0.34
CA SER A 174 4.72 -17.11 0.24
C SER A 174 5.23 -17.24 -1.20
N VAL A 175 4.35 -17.14 -2.21
CA VAL A 175 4.74 -17.24 -3.62
C VAL A 175 5.38 -15.91 -4.06
N PRO A 176 6.61 -15.93 -4.57
CA PRO A 176 7.28 -14.70 -4.99
C PRO A 176 6.61 -14.12 -6.24
N PHE A 177 6.71 -12.80 -6.37
CA PHE A 177 6.02 -12.00 -7.37
C PHE A 177 6.21 -12.50 -8.82
N HIS A 178 7.40 -12.99 -9.17
CA HIS A 178 7.71 -13.50 -10.52
C HIS A 178 6.99 -14.82 -10.85
N ALA A 179 6.51 -15.55 -9.84
CA ALA A 179 5.79 -16.82 -9.99
C ALA A 179 4.26 -16.65 -9.93
N LEU A 180 3.75 -15.48 -9.52
CA LEU A 180 2.31 -15.19 -9.47
C LEU A 180 1.58 -15.44 -10.81
N PRO A 181 2.14 -15.14 -12.00
CA PRO A 181 1.46 -15.49 -13.26
C PRO A 181 1.24 -16.99 -13.44
N ARG A 182 2.14 -17.84 -12.92
CA ARG A 182 1.96 -19.30 -12.95
C ARG A 182 0.91 -19.76 -11.94
N LEU A 183 0.83 -19.09 -10.79
CA LEU A 183 -0.22 -19.35 -9.80
C LEU A 183 -1.59 -18.91 -10.31
N HIS A 184 -1.67 -17.80 -11.06
CA HIS A 184 -2.89 -17.33 -11.71
C HIS A 184 -3.54 -18.42 -12.56
N GLU A 185 -2.77 -19.13 -13.38
CA GLU A 185 -3.30 -20.21 -14.22
C GLU A 185 -3.99 -21.34 -13.42
N LYS A 186 -3.62 -21.51 -12.14
CA LYS A 186 -4.21 -22.50 -11.24
C LYS A 186 -5.41 -21.98 -10.46
N LEU A 187 -5.48 -20.67 -10.21
CA LEU A 187 -6.47 -20.05 -9.32
C LEU A 187 -7.52 -19.20 -10.04
N LYS A 188 -7.32 -18.85 -11.31
CA LYS A 188 -8.17 -17.91 -12.08
C LYS A 188 -9.65 -18.27 -12.12
N ASP A 189 -9.99 -19.54 -11.95
CA ASP A 189 -11.39 -20.03 -11.93
C ASP A 189 -11.98 -20.09 -10.51
N HIS A 190 -11.18 -19.78 -9.48
CA HIS A 190 -11.58 -19.76 -8.07
C HIS A 190 -11.62 -18.35 -7.47
N ILE A 191 -10.82 -17.41 -7.98
CA ILE A 191 -10.69 -16.04 -7.47
C ILE A 191 -11.42 -15.03 -8.35
N TYR A 192 -11.64 -13.82 -7.84
CA TYR A 192 -12.16 -12.73 -8.66
C TYR A 192 -11.09 -12.14 -9.59
N VAL A 193 -11.36 -12.21 -10.90
CA VAL A 193 -10.47 -11.69 -11.95
C VAL A 193 -11.16 -10.58 -12.74
N GLU A 194 -10.56 -9.39 -12.73
CA GLU A 194 -10.95 -8.26 -13.56
C GLU A 194 -10.17 -8.25 -14.89
N ARG A 195 -10.84 -8.71 -15.95
CA ARG A 195 -10.24 -8.85 -17.27
C ARG A 195 -9.99 -7.51 -17.97
N GLY A 196 -10.72 -6.45 -17.61
CA GLY A 196 -10.49 -5.12 -18.15
C GLY A 196 -9.38 -4.33 -17.44
N GLY A 197 -8.65 -4.98 -16.54
CA GLY A 197 -7.54 -4.39 -15.79
C GLY A 197 -7.97 -3.23 -14.89
N TYR A 198 -7.02 -2.35 -14.59
CA TYR A 198 -7.24 -1.25 -13.66
C TYR A 198 -8.39 -0.31 -14.06
N PHE A 199 -8.57 -0.04 -15.36
CA PHE A 199 -9.65 0.84 -15.82
C PHE A 199 -11.04 0.26 -15.57
N ALA A 200 -11.22 -1.04 -15.80
CA ALA A 200 -12.50 -1.68 -15.51
C ALA A 200 -12.77 -1.75 -14.00
N ALA A 201 -11.74 -1.99 -13.18
CA ALA A 201 -11.86 -1.94 -11.73
C ALA A 201 -12.25 -0.54 -11.23
N HIS A 202 -11.63 0.52 -11.75
CA HIS A 202 -12.01 1.90 -11.42
C HIS A 202 -13.42 2.23 -11.87
N ARG A 203 -13.83 1.77 -13.06
CA ARG A 203 -15.21 1.94 -13.54
C ARG A 203 -16.23 1.25 -12.61
N ASP A 204 -15.91 0.05 -12.11
CA ASP A 204 -16.72 -0.66 -11.11
C ASP A 204 -16.82 0.15 -9.81
N ILE A 205 -15.68 0.60 -9.26
CA ILE A 205 -15.62 1.44 -8.05
C ILE A 205 -16.48 2.71 -8.23
N LEU A 206 -16.30 3.44 -9.34
CA LEU A 206 -17.05 4.66 -9.62
C LEU A 206 -18.55 4.41 -9.75
N ARG A 207 -18.97 3.31 -10.38
CA ARG A 207 -20.39 2.92 -10.45
C ARG A 207 -20.98 2.69 -9.06
N GLN A 208 -20.24 2.02 -8.17
CA GLN A 208 -20.69 1.78 -6.80
C GLN A 208 -20.78 3.09 -5.99
N ILE A 209 -19.86 4.03 -6.20
CA ILE A 209 -19.92 5.36 -5.56
C ILE A 209 -21.17 6.11 -6.03
N LEU A 210 -21.42 6.16 -7.34
CA LEU A 210 -22.58 6.86 -7.91
C LEU A 210 -23.90 6.22 -7.50
N ALA A 211 -23.97 4.89 -7.43
CA ALA A 211 -25.18 4.17 -7.03
C ALA A 211 -25.57 4.39 -5.56
N ARG A 212 -24.65 4.84 -4.71
CA ARG A 212 -24.94 5.21 -3.30
C ARG A 212 -25.45 6.64 -3.14
N GLN A 213 -25.34 7.47 -4.17
CA GLN A 213 -25.76 8.87 -4.15
C GLN A 213 -27.19 9.07 -4.68
N VAL A 214 -27.80 8.01 -5.21
CA VAL A 214 -29.20 7.93 -5.65
C VAL A 214 -30.01 7.23 -4.58
#